data_AF-A0A023D7N6-F1
#
_entry.id   AF-A0A023D7N6-F1
#
_cell.length_a   1.000
_cell.length_b   1.000
_cell.length_c   1.000
_cell.angle_alpha   90.00
_cell.angle_beta   90.00
_cell.angle_gamma   90.00
#
_symmetry.space_group_name_H-M   'P 1'
#
loop_
_entity.id
_entity.type
_entity.pdbx_description
1 polymer ?
#
loop_
_entity_poly.entity_id
_entity_poly.type
_entity_poly.pdbx_seq_one_letter_code
_entity_poly.pdbx_strand_id
1 'polypeptide(L)'
;MVESNLPERKNKGGGITGKGFVKGQSGNPGGRPRELQDVIRLARSHTMAAIDALAEIAGNKKAPEAARVSAANALLDRAWGKAKETVQISGEGGVPVGLVVTVVRPHE
;
A
#
# COMPACT_ATOMS: atom_id res chain seq x y z
N MET A 1 -28.81 52.23 -12.15
CA MET A 1 -29.51 50.95 -11.88
C MET A 1 -29.02 49.97 -12.92
N VAL A 2 -27.98 49.20 -12.61
CA VAL A 2 -27.35 48.25 -13.54
C VAL A 2 -27.51 46.87 -12.90
N GLU A 3 -28.38 46.06 -13.47
CA GLU A 3 -28.68 44.72 -12.98
C GLU A 3 -27.49 43.78 -13.24
N SER A 4 -26.85 43.33 -12.16
CA SER A 4 -25.79 42.35 -12.17
C SER A 4 -26.35 40.95 -12.37
N ASN A 5 -26.47 40.50 -13.62
CA ASN A 5 -26.74 39.10 -13.93
C ASN A 5 -25.43 38.29 -13.94
N LEU A 6 -25.01 37.79 -12.77
CA LEU A 6 -24.01 36.71 -12.71
C LEU A 6 -24.71 35.37 -12.96
N PRO A 7 -24.21 34.52 -13.87
CA PRO A 7 -24.83 33.22 -14.11
C PRO A 7 -24.66 32.30 -12.90
N GLU A 8 -25.77 31.68 -12.46
CA GLU A 8 -25.76 30.65 -11.43
C GLU A 8 -24.77 29.54 -11.76
N ARG A 9 -23.85 29.25 -10.82
CA ARG A 9 -22.94 28.11 -10.94
C ARG A 9 -23.74 26.82 -10.74
N LYS A 10 -24.22 26.24 -11.85
CA LYS A 10 -24.83 24.90 -11.85
C LYS A 10 -23.87 23.93 -11.17
N ASN A 11 -24.28 23.36 -10.04
CA ASN A 11 -23.59 22.26 -9.35
C ASN A 11 -23.40 21.11 -10.35
N LYS A 12 -22.22 21.03 -10.97
CA LYS A 12 -21.86 19.90 -11.83
C LYS A 12 -21.63 18.71 -10.92
N GLY A 13 -22.48 17.68 -11.07
CA GLY A 13 -22.37 16.41 -10.35
C GLY A 13 -20.94 15.90 -10.41
N GLY A 14 -20.42 15.51 -9.25
CA GLY A 14 -18.99 15.41 -8.97
C GLY A 14 -18.18 14.40 -9.80
N GLY A 15 -16.86 14.42 -9.57
CA GLY A 15 -15.89 13.58 -10.27
C GLY A 15 -15.40 14.16 -11.61
N ILE A 16 -14.22 13.72 -12.07
CA ILE A 16 -13.56 14.22 -13.29
C ILE A 16 -14.40 14.07 -14.58
N THR A 17 -15.41 13.20 -14.56
CA THR A 17 -16.28 12.88 -15.70
C THR A 17 -17.59 13.69 -15.71
N GLY A 18 -17.87 14.50 -14.68
CA GLY A 18 -19.11 15.27 -14.56
C GLY A 18 -20.38 14.42 -14.28
N LYS A 19 -20.21 13.10 -14.14
CA LYS A 19 -21.22 12.17 -13.64
C LYS A 19 -20.84 11.84 -12.20
N GLY A 20 -21.58 12.40 -11.25
CA GLY A 20 -21.40 12.15 -9.81
C GLY A 20 -21.29 10.67 -9.46
N PHE A 21 -20.68 10.38 -8.30
CA PHE A 21 -20.73 9.04 -7.72
C PHE A 21 -22.19 8.60 -7.53
N VAL A 22 -22.53 7.42 -8.04
CA VAL A 22 -23.86 6.83 -7.86
C VAL A 22 -23.93 6.24 -6.44
N LYS A 23 -24.93 6.66 -5.65
CA LYS A 23 -25.13 6.16 -4.29
C LYS A 23 -25.33 4.63 -4.32
N GLY A 24 -24.51 3.90 -3.56
CA GLY A 24 -24.56 2.43 -3.49
C GLY A 24 -23.67 1.70 -4.50
N GLN A 25 -23.03 2.41 -5.44
CA GLN A 25 -22.09 1.82 -6.41
C GLN A 25 -20.68 2.34 -6.17
N SER A 26 -19.69 1.43 -6.08
CA SER A 26 -18.28 1.82 -6.02
C SER A 26 -17.87 2.47 -7.34
N GLY A 27 -17.15 3.59 -7.28
CA GLY A 27 -16.54 4.23 -8.46
C GLY A 27 -15.44 3.37 -9.12
N ASN A 28 -14.98 2.33 -8.42
CA ASN A 28 -14.14 1.28 -8.98
C ASN A 28 -14.72 -0.09 -8.58
N PRO A 29 -15.65 -0.65 -9.37
CA PRO A 29 -16.28 -1.95 -9.10
C PRO A 29 -15.29 -3.12 -9.10
N GLY A 30 -14.20 -3.02 -9.88
CA GLY A 30 -13.08 -3.98 -9.90
C GLY A 30 -12.00 -3.68 -8.86
N GLY A 31 -12.22 -2.69 -7.99
CA GLY A 31 -11.32 -2.37 -6.89
C GLY A 31 -11.32 -3.45 -5.82
N ARG A 32 -10.44 -3.29 -4.83
CA ARG A 32 -10.33 -4.26 -3.73
C ARG A 32 -11.67 -4.41 -3.00
N PRO A 33 -12.24 -5.63 -2.91
CA PRO A 33 -13.51 -5.86 -2.22
C PRO A 33 -13.45 -5.45 -0.74
N ARG A 34 -14.57 -5.00 -0.19
CA ARG A 34 -14.67 -4.56 1.21
C ARG A 34 -14.44 -5.71 2.20
N GLU A 35 -14.97 -6.90 1.93
CA GLU A 35 -14.81 -8.09 2.79
C GLU A 35 -13.34 -8.43 3.03
N LEU A 36 -12.50 -8.24 2.01
CA LEU A 36 -11.06 -8.46 2.11
C LEU A 36 -10.40 -7.47 3.08
N GLN A 37 -10.94 -6.27 3.28
CA GLN A 37 -10.46 -5.33 4.30
C GLN A 37 -10.75 -5.81 5.72
N ASP A 38 -11.90 -6.43 5.93
CA ASP A 38 -12.30 -6.92 7.25
C ASP A 38 -11.41 -8.10 7.68
N VAL A 39 -11.09 -9.00 6.75
CA VAL A 39 -10.11 -10.09 6.96
C VAL A 39 -8.72 -9.53 7.28
N ILE A 40 -8.25 -8.52 6.53
CA ILE A 40 -6.95 -7.87 6.82
C ILE A 40 -6.96 -7.23 8.21
N ARG A 41 -8.03 -6.55 8.58
CA ARG A 41 -8.15 -5.89 9.88
C ARG A 41 -8.08 -6.91 11.02
N LEU A 42 -8.80 -8.03 10.90
CA LEU A 42 -8.76 -9.12 11.87
C LEU A 42 -7.35 -9.75 11.94
N ALA A 43 -6.72 -10.02 10.80
CA ALA A 43 -5.35 -10.54 10.78
C ALA A 43 -4.35 -9.58 11.47
N ARG A 44 -4.50 -8.26 11.24
CA ARG A 44 -3.68 -7.24 11.91
C ARG A 44 -3.91 -7.20 13.42
N SER A 45 -5.13 -7.42 13.91
CA SER A 45 -5.36 -7.48 15.36
C SER A 45 -4.65 -8.65 16.05
N HIS A 46 -4.33 -9.73 15.33
CA HIS A 46 -3.56 -10.86 15.88
C HIS A 46 -2.04 -10.63 15.89
N THR A 47 -1.56 -9.45 15.47
CA THR A 47 -0.11 -9.21 15.31
C THR A 47 0.67 -9.45 16.59
N MET A 48 0.20 -8.98 17.75
CA MET A 48 0.90 -9.17 19.03
C MET A 48 1.05 -10.66 19.37
N ALA A 49 -0.06 -11.41 19.34
CA ALA A 49 -0.05 -12.85 19.60
C ALA A 49 0.86 -13.61 18.61
N ALA A 50 0.90 -13.20 17.34
CA ALA A 50 1.79 -13.80 16.35
C ALA A 50 3.28 -13.51 16.64
N ILE A 51 3.60 -12.30 17.10
CA ILE A 51 4.98 -11.94 17.51
C ILE A 51 5.40 -12.75 18.73
N ASP A 52 4.53 -12.89 19.72
CA ASP A 52 4.80 -13.69 20.93
C ASP A 52 5.06 -15.17 20.57
N ALA A 53 4.23 -15.74 19.69
CA ALA A 53 4.41 -17.11 19.21
C ALA A 53 5.74 -17.30 18.46
N LEU A 54 6.15 -16.32 17.64
CA LEU A 54 7.47 -16.36 16.97
C LEU A 54 8.61 -16.33 17.99
N ALA A 55 8.51 -15.49 19.03
CA ALA A 55 9.52 -15.41 20.09
C ALA A 55 9.63 -16.73 20.86
N GLU A 56 8.49 -17.36 21.17
CA GLU A 56 8.45 -18.67 21.81
C GLU A 56 9.12 -19.76 20.95
N ILE A 57 8.77 -19.83 19.66
CA ILE A 57 9.38 -20.80 18.73
C ILE A 57 10.89 -20.59 18.62
N ALA A 58 11.34 -19.34 18.52
CA ALA A 58 12.76 -19.02 18.42
C ALA A 58 13.55 -19.46 19.67
N GLY A 59 12.96 -19.34 20.86
CA GLY A 59 13.57 -19.74 22.13
C GLY A 59 13.41 -21.23 22.50
N ASN A 60 12.53 -21.97 21.83
CA ASN A 60 12.20 -23.34 22.19
C ASN A 60 13.27 -24.34 21.71
N LYS A 61 14.11 -24.82 22.65
CA LYS A 61 15.18 -25.81 22.39
C LYS A 61 14.70 -27.15 21.82
N LYS A 62 13.42 -27.48 21.97
CA LYS A 62 12.82 -28.73 21.45
C LYS A 62 12.25 -28.57 20.04
N ALA A 63 12.05 -27.33 19.58
CA ALA A 63 11.57 -27.08 18.22
C ALA A 63 12.68 -27.39 17.19
N PRO A 64 12.32 -27.82 15.96
CA PRO A 64 13.28 -28.04 14.89
C PRO A 64 14.14 -26.79 14.65
N GLU A 65 15.44 -26.97 14.46
CA GLU A 65 16.41 -25.88 14.22
C GLU A 65 15.92 -24.90 13.15
N ALA A 66 15.41 -25.42 12.02
CA ALA A 66 14.89 -24.62 10.92
C ALA A 66 13.69 -23.74 11.32
N ALA A 67 12.81 -24.23 12.20
CA ALA A 67 11.66 -23.45 12.69
C ALA A 67 12.13 -22.29 13.57
N ARG A 68 13.14 -22.52 14.42
CA ARG A 68 13.72 -21.46 15.26
C ARG A 68 14.42 -20.39 14.44
N VAL A 69 15.24 -20.80 13.46
CA VAL A 69 15.93 -19.88 12.54
C VAL A 69 14.91 -19.05 11.75
N SER A 70 13.87 -19.69 11.22
CA SER A 70 12.80 -19.00 10.50
C SER A 70 12.08 -17.97 11.38
N ALA A 71 11.74 -18.35 12.61
CA ALA A 71 11.08 -17.44 13.56
C ALA A 71 11.98 -16.26 13.97
N ALA A 72 13.26 -16.51 14.22
CA ALA A 72 14.25 -15.47 14.54
C ALA A 72 14.42 -14.48 13.38
N ASN A 73 14.59 -14.98 12.15
CA ASN A 73 14.69 -14.12 10.96
C ASN A 73 13.42 -13.29 10.76
N ALA A 74 12.24 -13.89 10.96
CA ALA A 74 10.97 -13.18 10.83
C ALA A 74 10.84 -11.99 11.82
N LEU A 75 11.40 -12.11 13.03
CA LEU A 75 11.45 -11.02 14.02
C LEU A 75 12.47 -9.95 13.62
N LEU A 76 13.68 -10.37 13.23
CA LEU A 76 14.77 -9.45 12.84
C LEU A 76 14.42 -8.64 11.61
N ASP A 77 13.85 -9.27 10.58
CA ASP A 77 13.42 -8.61 9.34
C ASP A 77 12.35 -7.53 9.60
N ARG A 78 11.54 -7.67 10.67
CA ARG A 78 10.53 -6.67 11.06
C ARG A 78 11.10 -5.55 11.90
N ALA A 79 12.07 -5.85 12.77
CA ALA A 79 12.69 -4.88 13.65
C ALA A 79 13.71 -3.98 12.92
N TRP A 80 14.49 -4.57 12.01
CA TRP A 80 15.62 -3.92 11.37
C TRP A 80 15.49 -3.80 9.84
N GLY A 81 14.46 -4.44 9.27
CA GLY A 81 14.34 -4.56 7.82
C GLY A 81 15.16 -5.72 7.26
N LYS A 82 14.91 -6.05 5.99
CA LYS A 82 15.73 -7.01 5.25
C LYS A 82 17.03 -6.35 4.80
N ALA A 83 18.06 -7.18 4.60
CA ALA A 83 19.30 -6.74 3.97
C ALA A 83 19.01 -6.05 2.62
N LYS A 84 19.78 -4.99 2.32
CA LYS A 84 19.62 -4.22 1.08
C LYS A 84 19.83 -5.15 -0.12
N GLU A 85 18.77 -5.34 -0.90
CA GLU A 85 18.83 -6.09 -2.14
C GLU A 85 19.33 -5.19 -3.27
N THR A 86 20.37 -5.63 -3.99
CA THR A 86 20.82 -4.99 -5.22
C THR A 86 20.13 -5.62 -6.41
N VAL A 87 19.24 -4.87 -7.05
CA VAL A 87 18.60 -5.27 -8.30
C VAL A 87 19.43 -4.73 -9.47
N GLN A 88 19.87 -5.62 -10.37
CA GLN A 88 20.46 -5.21 -11.64
C GLN A 88 19.33 -4.90 -12.63
N ILE A 89 19.25 -3.65 -13.07
CA ILE A 89 18.30 -3.22 -14.09
C ILE A 89 19.10 -3.04 -15.38
N SER A 90 18.91 -3.97 -16.32
CA SER A 90 19.51 -3.93 -17.65
C SER A 90 18.41 -3.83 -18.69
N GLY A 91 18.62 -2.99 -19.71
CA GLY A 91 17.76 -2.95 -20.90
C GLY A 91 17.95 -4.20 -21.75
N GLU A 92 17.06 -4.38 -22.73
CA GLU A 92 17.15 -5.46 -23.71
C GLU A 92 18.53 -5.47 -24.37
N GLY A 93 19.24 -6.60 -24.35
CA GLY A 93 20.60 -6.72 -24.86
C GLY A 93 21.72 -6.14 -23.97
N GLY A 94 21.44 -5.85 -22.69
CA GLY A 94 22.44 -5.31 -21.76
C GLY A 94 22.66 -3.80 -21.91
N VAL A 95 21.75 -3.12 -22.62
CA VAL A 95 21.82 -1.68 -22.83
C VAL A 95 21.50 -0.95 -21.52
N PRO A 96 22.30 0.06 -21.10
CA PRO A 96 22.00 0.84 -19.90
C PRO A 96 20.62 1.51 -19.97
N VAL A 97 19.86 1.43 -18.87
CA VAL A 97 18.56 2.11 -18.78
C VAL A 97 18.78 3.55 -18.32
N GLY A 98 18.34 4.53 -19.11
CA GLY A 98 18.36 5.95 -18.74
C GLY A 98 17.13 6.33 -17.91
N LEU A 99 17.34 6.96 -16.75
CA LEU A 99 16.27 7.54 -15.92
C LEU A 99 16.27 9.06 -16.08
N VAL A 100 15.20 9.63 -16.67
CA VAL A 100 14.98 11.08 -16.71
C VAL A 100 14.05 11.48 -15.58
N VAL A 101 14.58 12.14 -14.54
CA VAL A 101 13.78 12.67 -13.44
C VAL A 101 13.47 14.14 -13.72
N THR A 102 12.21 14.47 -14.00
CA THR A 102 11.76 15.87 -14.09
C THR A 102 11.19 16.28 -12.74
N VAL A 103 11.91 17.14 -12.02
CA VAL A 103 11.43 17.72 -10.76
C VAL A 103 10.60 18.96 -11.07
N VAL A 104 9.29 18.88 -10.92
CA VAL A 104 8.40 20.05 -11.02
C VAL A 104 8.29 20.69 -9.64
N ARG A 105 8.73 21.94 -9.51
CA ARG A 105 8.49 22.75 -8.32
C ARG A 105 7.05 23.25 -8.33
N PRO A 106 6.26 23.07 -7.25
CA PRO A 106 4.95 23.70 -7.14
C PRO A 106 5.10 25.23 -7.10
N HIS A 107 4.22 25.93 -7.81
CA HIS A 107 4.13 27.39 -7.80
C HIS A 107 3.53 27.85 -6.47
N GLU A 108 4.11 28.91 -5.87
CA GLU A 108 3.60 29.58 -4.67
C GLU A 108 2.20 30.20 -4.87
#